data_AF-A0A929PH54-F1
#
_entry.id   AF-A0A929PH54-F1
#
_cell.length_a   1.000
_cell.length_b   1.000
_cell.length_c   1.000
_cell.angle_alpha   90.00
_cell.angle_beta   90.00
_cell.angle_gamma   90.00
#
_symmetry.space_group_name_H-M   'P 1'
#
loop_
_entity.id
_entity.type
_entity.pdbx_description
1 polymer ?
#
loop_
_entity_poly.entity_id
_entity_poly.type
_entity_poly.pdbx_seq_one_letter_code
_entity_poly.pdbx_strand_id
1 'polypeptide(L)'
;MKKYLQNIRTKLLRYTVLAVFILMLTNCEFLITSIQQPETANAGDVITVTLKAEFNDLAAYSKKIIVGILAPKSWKLGQNTTITYTSSKGNGRLTLIPSTEVAASAKNGENWSTHMKDKMGIGPNYIDDMEWVPFQTVESISVNNGDDIPATFTIKIKVGVDGLNTSARLGYVVCNNTDGLDGGTTNLWPYKFADCLQVVGEGDLIDYCNPSLAVLNPVKALDNDYESITFDNTVVETALKGQNEIYFCGTAHTSDGKDIEVCAQNAASKMTETQPNKFQITFWPRKFFNAAAGQTLTSIDYFFTNKDGTIKVGYGNTDAPFKLNFVCE
;
A
#
# COMPACT_ATOMS: atom_id res chain seq x y z
N MET A 1 22.68 50.76 29.59
CA MET A 1 21.47 50.15 30.19
C MET A 1 20.42 49.69 29.15
N LYS A 2 19.97 50.53 28.20
CA LYS A 2 18.97 50.15 27.16
C LYS A 2 19.33 48.92 26.29
N LYS A 3 20.58 48.82 25.79
CA LYS A 3 21.04 47.67 24.98
C LYS A 3 21.05 46.34 25.75
N TYR A 4 21.31 46.38 27.05
CA TYR A 4 21.32 45.18 27.91
C TYR A 4 19.91 44.62 28.13
N LEU A 5 18.93 45.51 28.37
CA LEU A 5 17.52 45.15 28.51
C LEU A 5 16.89 44.65 27.20
N GLN A 6 17.31 45.17 26.04
CA GLN A 6 16.86 44.68 24.72
C GLN A 6 17.36 43.26 24.42
N ASN A 7 18.61 42.93 24.78
CA ASN A 7 19.17 41.59 24.61
C ASN A 7 18.51 40.55 25.53
N ILE A 8 18.13 40.93 26.75
CA ILE A 8 17.41 40.03 27.66
C ILE A 8 16.00 39.75 27.13
N ARG A 9 15.28 40.79 26.65
CA ARG A 9 13.94 40.62 26.07
C ARG A 9 13.92 39.75 24.81
N THR A 10 14.91 39.86 23.93
CA THR A 10 15.02 39.01 22.74
C THR A 10 15.42 37.57 23.07
N LYS A 11 16.29 37.35 24.07
CA LYS A 11 16.59 36.00 24.57
C LYS A 11 15.37 35.36 25.24
N LEU A 12 14.68 36.10 26.11
CA LEU A 12 13.46 35.62 26.77
C LEU A 12 12.38 35.28 25.73
N LEU A 13 12.14 36.15 24.75
CA LEU A 13 11.20 35.89 23.65
C LEU A 13 11.59 34.64 22.86
N ARG A 14 12.89 34.43 22.56
CA ARG A 14 13.37 33.21 21.88
C ARG A 14 13.15 31.95 22.72
N TYR A 15 13.41 32.00 24.03
CA TYR A 15 13.16 30.86 24.94
C TYR A 15 11.67 30.59 25.13
N THR A 16 10.84 31.64 25.20
CA THR A 16 9.37 31.49 25.26
C THR A 16 8.82 30.93 23.95
N VAL A 17 9.28 31.39 22.80
CA VAL A 17 8.87 30.84 21.49
C VAL A 17 9.32 29.39 21.36
N LEU A 18 10.54 29.04 21.79
CA LEU A 18 11.01 27.66 21.78
C LEU A 18 10.21 26.76 22.74
N ALA A 19 9.89 27.24 23.94
CA ALA A 19 9.07 26.51 24.90
C ALA A 19 7.63 26.31 24.41
N VAL A 20 7.01 27.34 23.81
CA VAL A 20 5.69 27.25 23.18
C VAL A 20 5.71 26.30 21.98
N PHE A 21 6.79 26.31 21.18
CA PHE A 21 6.96 25.39 20.07
C PHE A 21 7.09 23.94 20.56
N ILE A 22 7.83 23.68 21.63
CA ILE A 22 7.92 22.35 22.27
C ILE A 22 6.56 21.91 22.83
N LEU A 23 5.82 22.80 23.51
CA LEU A 23 4.46 22.53 24.03
C LEU A 23 3.43 22.25 22.94
N MET A 24 3.60 22.82 21.74
CA MET A 24 2.73 22.54 20.60
C MET A 24 3.01 21.16 19.98
N LEU A 25 4.19 20.57 20.22
CA LEU A 25 4.58 19.26 19.69
C LEU A 25 4.13 18.07 20.56
N THR A 26 3.55 18.31 21.75
CA THR A 26 3.23 17.26 22.74
C THR A 26 1.76 16.85 22.83
N ASN A 27 0.87 17.31 21.94
CA ASN A 27 -0.57 17.00 22.01
C ASN A 27 -1.01 15.82 21.12
N CYS A 28 -0.13 14.85 20.86
CA CYS A 28 -0.52 13.63 20.17
C CYS A 28 -1.11 12.64 21.18
N GLU A 29 -2.38 12.26 21.03
CA GLU A 29 -2.99 11.21 21.87
C GLU A 29 -2.31 9.87 21.60
N PHE A 30 -1.97 9.63 20.33
CA PHE A 30 -1.25 8.46 19.89
C PHE A 30 0.02 8.88 19.14
N LEU A 31 1.11 8.16 19.40
CA LEU A 31 2.35 8.30 18.64
C LEU A 31 2.94 6.93 18.31
N ILE A 32 3.28 6.67 17.05
CA ILE A 32 4.11 5.50 16.69
C ILE A 32 5.58 5.91 16.79
N THR A 33 6.31 5.33 17.75
CA THR A 33 7.71 5.67 18.00
C THR A 33 8.67 4.85 17.14
N SER A 34 8.38 3.58 16.88
CA SER A 34 9.20 2.75 16.01
C SER A 34 8.43 1.58 15.39
N ILE A 35 8.88 1.16 14.20
CA ILE A 35 8.49 -0.10 13.56
C ILE A 35 9.78 -0.85 13.29
N GLN A 36 9.84 -2.11 13.72
CA GLN A 36 10.92 -3.02 13.39
C GLN A 36 10.32 -4.25 12.72
N GLN A 37 10.70 -4.49 11.47
CA GLN A 37 10.31 -5.66 10.69
C GLN A 37 11.52 -6.14 9.89
N PRO A 38 11.55 -7.41 9.45
CA PRO A 38 12.62 -7.86 8.55
C PRO A 38 12.53 -7.15 7.20
N GLU A 39 13.67 -7.04 6.52
CA GLU A 39 13.75 -6.54 5.13
C GLU A 39 13.45 -7.65 4.11
N THR A 40 13.64 -8.91 4.49
CA THR A 40 13.45 -10.08 3.63
C THR A 40 12.74 -11.21 4.36
N ALA A 41 11.95 -12.00 3.64
CA ALA A 41 11.31 -13.23 4.10
C ALA A 41 11.06 -14.18 2.91
N ASN A 42 10.77 -15.46 3.15
CA ASN A 42 10.28 -16.35 2.10
C ASN A 42 8.74 -16.37 2.10
N ALA A 43 8.15 -16.67 0.95
CA ALA A 43 6.72 -16.88 0.84
C ALA A 43 6.28 -18.02 1.78
N GLY A 44 5.23 -17.77 2.56
CA GLY A 44 4.75 -18.66 3.60
C GLY A 44 5.40 -18.49 4.98
N ASP A 45 6.47 -17.72 5.11
CA ASP A 45 7.10 -17.43 6.41
C ASP A 45 6.18 -16.61 7.32
N VAL A 46 6.33 -16.82 8.63
CA VAL A 46 5.72 -15.95 9.65
C VAL A 46 6.75 -14.94 10.11
N ILE A 47 6.66 -13.71 9.63
CA ILE A 47 7.50 -12.61 10.10
C ILE A 47 6.99 -12.09 11.44
N THR A 48 7.91 -11.52 12.24
CA THR A 48 7.56 -10.80 13.46
C THR A 48 7.87 -9.32 13.28
N VAL A 49 6.87 -8.48 13.53
CA VAL A 49 6.97 -7.02 13.53
C VAL A 49 6.82 -6.53 14.97
N THR A 50 7.74 -5.67 15.39
CA THR A 50 7.65 -4.94 16.66
C THR A 50 7.24 -3.50 16.38
N LEU A 51 6.00 -3.17 16.73
CA LEU A 51 5.45 -1.81 16.63
C LEU A 51 5.43 -1.20 18.03
N LYS A 52 6.17 -0.12 18.25
CA LYS A 52 6.11 0.64 19.50
C LYS A 52 5.27 1.89 19.33
N ALA A 53 4.38 2.11 20.27
CA ALA A 53 3.54 3.30 20.32
C ALA A 53 3.46 3.87 21.74
N GLU A 54 3.13 5.14 21.84
CA GLU A 54 2.86 5.85 23.09
C GLU A 54 1.42 6.35 23.06
N PHE A 55 0.73 6.25 24.20
CA PHE A 55 -0.62 6.74 24.41
C PHE A 55 -0.60 7.78 25.52
N ASN A 56 -1.10 8.97 25.21
CA ASN A 56 -1.17 10.10 26.12
C ASN A 56 -2.58 10.68 26.05
N ASP A 57 -3.19 11.04 27.18
CA ASP A 57 -4.41 11.85 27.12
C ASP A 57 -4.46 12.81 28.31
N LEU A 58 -5.03 13.98 28.05
CA LEU A 58 -5.30 15.03 29.02
C LEU A 58 -6.56 14.73 29.84
N ALA A 59 -7.35 13.73 29.41
CA ALA A 59 -8.49 13.20 30.14
C ALA A 59 -8.32 11.72 30.43
N ALA A 60 -8.94 11.26 31.53
CA ALA A 60 -8.98 9.84 31.82
C ALA A 60 -9.97 9.13 30.89
N TYR A 61 -9.57 8.00 30.32
CA TYR A 61 -10.42 7.21 29.44
C TYR A 61 -10.22 5.70 29.64
N SER A 62 -11.17 4.92 29.14
CA SER A 62 -11.04 3.47 28.99
C SER A 62 -11.57 3.08 27.62
N LYS A 63 -10.66 2.84 26.67
CA LYS A 63 -10.96 2.60 25.25
C LYS A 63 -10.23 1.36 24.77
N LYS A 64 -10.75 0.71 23.73
CA LYS A 64 -10.01 -0.34 23.03
C LYS A 64 -9.05 0.31 22.04
N ILE A 65 -7.85 -0.25 21.95
CA ILE A 65 -6.83 0.23 21.01
C ILE A 65 -6.90 -0.61 19.74
N ILE A 66 -6.88 0.08 18.61
CA ILE A 66 -6.93 -0.49 17.28
C ILE A 66 -5.55 -0.38 16.64
N VAL A 67 -5.10 -1.47 16.03
CA VAL A 67 -3.94 -1.52 15.13
C VAL A 67 -4.44 -1.92 13.76
N GLY A 68 -4.34 -1.02 12.79
CA GLY A 68 -4.61 -1.31 11.38
C GLY A 68 -3.32 -1.63 10.64
N ILE A 69 -3.34 -2.65 9.78
CA ILE A 69 -2.17 -3.09 9.00
C ILE A 69 -2.51 -3.04 7.52
N LEU A 70 -1.74 -2.30 6.72
CA LEU A 70 -1.82 -2.32 5.25
C LEU A 70 -0.88 -3.38 4.69
N ALA A 71 -1.41 -4.30 3.89
CA ALA A 71 -0.62 -5.30 3.16
C ALA A 71 -1.31 -5.73 1.85
N PRO A 72 -0.63 -6.49 0.97
CA PRO A 72 -1.27 -7.11 -0.19
C PRO A 72 -2.45 -7.99 0.22
N LYS A 73 -3.57 -7.88 -0.53
CA LYS A 73 -4.80 -8.65 -0.24
C LYS A 73 -4.56 -10.16 -0.29
N SER A 74 -3.63 -10.61 -1.14
CA SER A 74 -3.31 -12.02 -1.29
C SER A 74 -2.74 -12.67 -0.04
N TRP A 75 -2.21 -11.88 0.91
CA TRP A 75 -1.69 -12.39 2.18
C TRP A 75 -2.81 -12.74 3.18
N LYS A 76 -4.04 -12.27 2.93
CA LYS A 76 -5.23 -12.59 3.74
C LYS A 76 -4.98 -12.36 5.22
N LEU A 77 -4.53 -11.15 5.59
CA LEU A 77 -4.06 -10.85 6.95
C LEU A 77 -5.07 -11.21 8.03
N GLY A 78 -6.38 -11.06 7.76
CA GLY A 78 -7.44 -11.39 8.71
C GLY A 78 -7.44 -12.86 9.17
N GLN A 79 -6.85 -13.77 8.39
CA GLN A 79 -6.73 -15.20 8.72
C GLN A 79 -5.31 -15.56 9.20
N ASN A 80 -4.33 -14.72 8.87
CA ASN A 80 -2.90 -15.05 8.91
C ASN A 80 -2.07 -14.15 9.83
N THR A 81 -2.74 -13.40 10.72
CA THR A 81 -2.10 -12.46 11.63
C THR A 81 -2.51 -12.72 13.07
N THR A 82 -1.54 -12.66 13.97
CA THR A 82 -1.78 -12.60 15.42
C THR A 82 -1.06 -11.42 16.02
N ILE A 83 -1.70 -10.71 16.95
CA ILE A 83 -1.10 -9.54 17.60
C ILE A 83 -1.24 -9.67 19.10
N THR A 84 -0.14 -9.44 19.80
CA THR A 84 -0.08 -9.28 21.25
C THR A 84 0.49 -7.91 21.59
N TYR A 85 0.20 -7.42 22.78
CA TYR A 85 0.77 -6.17 23.27
C TYR A 85 1.24 -6.31 24.72
N THR A 86 2.25 -5.50 25.04
CA THR A 86 2.77 -5.31 26.40
C THR A 86 2.77 -3.81 26.70
N SER A 87 2.22 -3.37 27.83
CA SER A 87 2.25 -1.97 28.25
C SER A 87 2.34 -1.84 29.77
N SER A 88 2.59 -0.61 30.26
CA SER A 88 2.55 -0.31 31.69
C SER A 88 1.16 -0.50 32.33
N LYS A 89 0.10 -0.59 31.50
CA LYS A 89 -1.29 -0.81 31.93
C LYS A 89 -1.75 -2.26 31.80
N GLY A 90 -0.88 -3.16 31.33
CA GLY A 90 -1.17 -4.58 31.20
C GLY A 90 -0.77 -5.13 29.83
N ASN A 91 -1.00 -6.43 29.68
CA ASN A 91 -0.63 -7.18 28.48
C ASN A 91 -1.86 -7.87 27.94
N GLY A 92 -1.87 -8.13 26.63
CA GLY A 92 -3.00 -8.83 26.03
C GLY A 92 -2.81 -9.16 24.57
N ARG A 93 -3.93 -9.46 23.91
CA ARG A 93 -4.00 -9.76 22.49
C ARG A 93 -5.00 -8.85 21.80
N LEU A 94 -4.85 -8.73 20.49
CA LEU A 94 -5.83 -8.10 19.63
C LEU A 94 -6.56 -9.17 18.81
N THR A 95 -7.80 -8.87 18.46
CA THR A 95 -8.65 -9.69 17.61
C THR A 95 -9.08 -8.89 16.40
N LEU A 96 -9.26 -9.56 15.26
CA LEU A 96 -9.76 -8.96 14.03
C LEU A 96 -11.09 -8.23 14.30
N ILE A 97 -11.20 -7.00 13.82
CA ILE A 97 -12.48 -6.29 13.82
C ILE A 97 -13.33 -6.83 12.66
N PRO A 98 -14.58 -7.30 12.90
CA PRO A 98 -15.43 -7.80 11.84
C PRO A 98 -15.70 -6.74 10.75
N SER A 99 -15.77 -7.17 9.49
CA SER A 99 -16.11 -6.27 8.36
C SER A 99 -17.50 -5.65 8.43
N THR A 100 -18.36 -6.18 9.32
CA THR A 100 -19.70 -5.67 9.63
C THR A 100 -19.68 -4.54 10.67
N GLU A 101 -18.57 -4.32 11.36
CA GLU A 101 -18.44 -3.26 12.35
C GLU A 101 -18.15 -1.92 11.65
N VAL A 102 -19.05 -0.96 11.82
CA VAL A 102 -18.92 0.40 11.30
C VAL A 102 -17.80 1.13 12.04
N ALA A 103 -16.94 1.83 11.31
CA ALA A 103 -15.84 2.57 11.93
C ALA A 103 -16.38 3.71 12.79
N ALA A 104 -15.72 3.98 13.91
CA ALA A 104 -15.99 5.18 14.67
C ALA A 104 -15.78 6.41 13.78
N SER A 105 -16.66 7.41 13.88
CA SER A 105 -16.60 8.63 13.07
C SER A 105 -16.73 8.45 11.55
N ALA A 106 -17.08 7.26 11.06
CA ALA A 106 -17.43 7.04 9.66
C ALA A 106 -18.71 7.82 9.30
N LYS A 107 -18.61 8.75 8.34
CA LYS A 107 -19.74 9.59 7.94
C LYS A 107 -20.75 8.85 7.07
N ASN A 108 -20.30 7.87 6.30
CA ASN A 108 -21.11 7.14 5.34
C ASN A 108 -21.40 5.70 5.80
N GLY A 109 -21.17 5.39 7.07
CA GLY A 109 -21.41 4.06 7.64
C GLY A 109 -20.42 2.99 7.15
N GLU A 110 -19.28 3.39 6.61
CA GLU A 110 -18.23 2.48 6.16
C GLU A 110 -17.59 1.69 7.32
N ASN A 111 -17.12 0.48 7.03
CA ASN A 111 -16.38 -0.31 8.01
C ASN A 111 -14.95 0.23 8.20
N TRP A 112 -14.25 -0.27 9.23
CA TRP A 112 -12.89 0.17 9.56
C TRP A 112 -11.88 0.01 8.42
N SER A 113 -11.94 -1.08 7.65
CA SER A 113 -11.01 -1.32 6.53
C SER A 113 -11.18 -0.28 5.42
N THR A 114 -12.43 -0.06 5.00
CA THR A 114 -12.77 0.98 4.00
C THR A 114 -12.43 2.37 4.51
N HIS A 115 -12.79 2.68 5.77
CA HIS A 115 -12.49 3.99 6.35
C HIS A 115 -10.99 4.28 6.42
N MET A 116 -10.19 3.27 6.79
CA MET A 116 -8.72 3.37 6.77
C MET A 116 -8.18 3.60 5.35
N LYS A 117 -8.70 2.88 4.35
CA LYS A 117 -8.31 3.06 2.94
C LYS A 117 -8.67 4.46 2.44
N ASP A 118 -9.86 4.97 2.75
CA ASP A 118 -10.31 6.30 2.33
C ASP A 118 -9.45 7.42 2.94
N LYS A 119 -8.95 7.22 4.17
CA LYS A 119 -8.13 8.21 4.89
C LYS A 119 -6.64 8.18 4.51
N MET A 120 -6.09 6.98 4.32
CA MET A 120 -4.63 6.77 4.22
C MET A 120 -4.18 6.20 2.86
N GLY A 121 -5.12 5.79 2.01
CA GLY A 121 -4.84 5.15 0.73
C GLY A 121 -3.99 3.88 0.89
N ILE A 122 -3.12 3.61 -0.08
CA ILE A 122 -2.13 2.53 -0.05
C ILE A 122 -0.73 3.03 0.35
N GLY A 123 -0.63 4.28 0.83
CA GLY A 123 0.63 4.89 1.20
C GLY A 123 1.61 5.03 0.03
N PRO A 124 2.91 4.78 0.25
CA PRO A 124 3.96 4.87 -0.76
C PRO A 124 4.03 3.64 -1.70
N ASN A 125 3.00 2.82 -1.75
CA ASN A 125 2.94 1.68 -2.66
C ASN A 125 2.36 2.12 -4.02
N TYR A 126 2.76 1.45 -5.10
CA TYR A 126 2.41 1.83 -6.47
C TYR A 126 1.25 1.03 -7.07
N ILE A 127 0.85 -0.08 -6.43
CA ILE A 127 -0.16 -1.02 -6.94
C ILE A 127 -1.34 -1.06 -5.96
N ASP A 128 -2.56 -0.72 -6.42
CA ASP A 128 -3.78 -0.71 -5.60
C ASP A 128 -4.42 -2.10 -5.41
N ASP A 129 -3.59 -3.10 -5.14
CA ASP A 129 -4.01 -4.45 -4.73
C ASP A 129 -3.64 -4.73 -3.25
N MET A 130 -3.98 -3.76 -2.40
CA MET A 130 -3.71 -3.79 -0.96
C MET A 130 -4.99 -3.54 -0.15
N GLU A 131 -4.99 -3.97 1.10
CA GLU A 131 -6.07 -3.73 2.06
C GLU A 131 -5.55 -3.34 3.43
N TRP A 132 -6.31 -2.48 4.12
CA TRP A 132 -6.13 -2.22 5.53
C TRP A 132 -6.90 -3.26 6.34
N VAL A 133 -6.23 -3.96 7.26
CA VAL A 133 -6.85 -4.98 8.11
C VAL A 133 -6.78 -4.55 9.58
N PRO A 134 -7.91 -4.19 10.19
CA PRO A 134 -7.98 -3.66 11.55
C PRO A 134 -8.11 -4.74 12.62
N PHE A 135 -7.30 -4.64 13.68
CA PHE A 135 -7.37 -5.48 14.88
C PHE A 135 -7.58 -4.60 16.10
N GLN A 136 -8.37 -5.04 17.08
CA GLN A 136 -8.60 -4.30 18.33
C GLN A 136 -8.21 -5.12 19.56
N THR A 137 -7.78 -4.45 20.63
CA THR A 137 -7.55 -5.11 21.92
C THR A 137 -8.81 -5.79 22.42
N VAL A 138 -8.66 -6.98 23.00
CA VAL A 138 -9.80 -7.69 23.61
C VAL A 138 -10.36 -6.88 24.78
N GLU A 139 -9.46 -6.44 25.64
CA GLU A 139 -9.75 -5.59 26.81
C GLU A 139 -9.51 -4.11 26.49
N SER A 140 -10.26 -3.23 27.15
CA SER A 140 -9.99 -1.79 27.11
C SER A 140 -8.72 -1.45 27.90
N ILE A 141 -7.96 -0.48 27.42
CA ILE A 141 -6.81 0.09 28.13
C ILE A 141 -7.28 1.37 28.82
N SER A 142 -7.06 1.46 30.13
CA SER A 142 -7.40 2.63 30.92
C SER A 142 -6.21 3.55 31.11
N VAL A 143 -6.42 4.83 30.85
CA VAL A 143 -5.43 5.90 30.90
C VAL A 143 -5.95 6.96 31.87
N ASN A 144 -5.11 7.43 32.78
CA ASN A 144 -5.41 8.55 33.67
C ASN A 144 -4.90 9.85 33.04
N ASN A 145 -5.41 10.98 33.52
CA ASN A 145 -4.93 12.29 33.10
C ASN A 145 -3.41 12.43 33.33
N GLY A 146 -2.67 12.70 32.24
CA GLY A 146 -1.22 12.90 32.28
C GLY A 146 -0.41 11.61 32.31
N ASP A 147 -1.03 10.45 32.12
CA ASP A 147 -0.30 9.21 31.88
C ASP A 147 0.38 9.25 30.50
N ASP A 148 1.61 8.72 30.47
CA ASP A 148 2.32 8.34 29.25
C ASP A 148 2.50 6.82 29.24
N ILE A 149 1.84 6.16 28.30
CA ILE A 149 1.74 4.70 28.26
C ILE A 149 2.50 4.19 27.03
N PRO A 150 3.76 3.78 27.21
CA PRO A 150 4.47 3.05 26.18
C PRO A 150 3.85 1.66 26.03
N ALA A 151 3.53 1.29 24.81
CA ALA A 151 3.06 -0.03 24.42
C ALA A 151 3.94 -0.60 23.31
N THR A 152 4.23 -1.89 23.43
CA THR A 152 4.90 -2.67 22.38
C THR A 152 3.94 -3.72 21.86
N PHE A 153 3.57 -3.60 20.59
CA PHE A 153 2.80 -4.59 19.85
C PHE A 153 3.76 -5.56 19.16
N THR A 154 3.60 -6.85 19.42
CA THR A 154 4.26 -7.93 18.69
C THR A 154 3.25 -8.52 17.72
N ILE A 155 3.46 -8.25 16.44
CA ILE A 155 2.59 -8.64 15.33
C ILE A 155 3.29 -9.78 14.59
N LYS A 156 2.65 -10.94 14.49
CA LYS A 156 3.11 -12.05 13.66
C LYS A 156 2.24 -12.16 12.42
N ILE A 157 2.86 -12.10 11.24
CA ILE A 157 2.18 -12.07 9.94
C ILE A 157 2.72 -13.21 9.09
N LYS A 158 1.85 -14.07 8.54
CA LYS A 158 2.23 -14.98 7.47
C LYS A 158 2.24 -14.22 6.13
N VAL A 159 3.39 -14.09 5.49
CA VAL A 159 3.57 -13.32 4.25
C VAL A 159 3.57 -14.22 3.02
N GLY A 160 3.26 -13.68 1.84
CA GLY A 160 3.30 -14.44 0.57
C GLY A 160 2.47 -15.71 0.61
N VAL A 161 1.25 -15.65 1.14
CA VAL A 161 0.37 -16.84 1.33
C VAL A 161 -0.02 -17.48 0.01
N ASP A 162 0.03 -16.72 -1.07
CA ASP A 162 -0.13 -17.13 -2.47
C ASP A 162 1.13 -17.75 -3.08
N GLY A 163 2.25 -17.81 -2.36
CA GLY A 163 3.51 -18.37 -2.84
C GLY A 163 4.32 -17.45 -3.76
N LEU A 164 3.83 -16.24 -4.05
CA LEU A 164 4.39 -15.40 -5.11
C LEU A 164 5.53 -14.51 -4.62
N ASN A 165 6.46 -14.23 -5.53
CA ASN A 165 7.53 -13.26 -5.32
C ASN A 165 6.95 -11.83 -5.26
N THR A 166 7.08 -11.14 -4.13
CA THR A 166 6.42 -9.85 -3.88
C THR A 166 7.30 -8.90 -3.09
N SER A 167 7.31 -7.61 -3.42
CA SER A 167 7.88 -6.57 -2.56
C SER A 167 6.82 -5.55 -2.16
N ALA A 168 6.69 -5.27 -0.87
CA ALA A 168 5.66 -4.35 -0.36
C ALA A 168 6.11 -3.50 0.83
N ARG A 169 5.64 -2.26 0.91
CA ARG A 169 5.76 -1.41 2.11
C ARG A 169 4.51 -1.59 2.97
N LEU A 170 4.67 -2.26 4.11
CA LEU A 170 3.58 -2.47 5.06
C LEU A 170 3.27 -1.15 5.79
N GLY A 171 1.98 -0.85 5.93
CA GLY A 171 1.49 0.31 6.68
C GLY A 171 0.95 -0.08 8.04
N TYR A 172 1.10 0.78 9.02
CA TYR A 172 0.63 0.57 10.39
C TYR A 172 -0.03 1.85 10.88
N VAL A 173 -1.24 1.74 11.41
CA VAL A 173 -1.95 2.82 12.11
C VAL A 173 -2.30 2.36 13.52
N VAL A 174 -2.22 3.26 14.50
CA VAL A 174 -2.69 3.01 15.86
C VAL A 174 -3.71 4.07 16.24
N CYS A 175 -4.88 3.68 16.71
CA CYS A 175 -5.92 4.59 17.17
C CYS A 175 -6.81 3.93 18.23
N ASN A 176 -7.88 4.59 18.66
CA ASN A 176 -8.87 4.02 19.57
C ASN A 176 -10.21 3.73 18.86
N ASN A 177 -11.10 3.00 19.53
CA ASN A 177 -12.39 2.57 18.98
C ASN A 177 -13.54 3.58 19.12
N THR A 178 -13.33 4.79 19.65
CA THR A 178 -14.40 5.77 19.91
C THR A 178 -14.36 6.98 18.98
N ASP A 179 -13.16 7.51 18.76
CA ASP A 179 -12.87 8.72 17.97
C ASP A 179 -11.60 8.56 17.13
N GLY A 180 -11.03 7.34 17.07
CA GLY A 180 -9.98 7.02 16.12
C GLY A 180 -10.41 7.31 14.67
N LEU A 181 -9.50 7.89 13.88
CA LEU A 181 -9.72 8.30 12.48
C LEU A 181 -10.71 9.45 12.27
N ASP A 182 -11.06 10.21 13.33
CA ASP A 182 -11.87 11.43 13.16
C ASP A 182 -11.26 12.42 12.14
N GLY A 183 -12.09 13.35 11.65
CA GLY A 183 -11.68 14.32 10.64
C GLY A 183 -10.85 15.49 11.14
N GLY A 184 -10.50 15.55 12.42
CA GLY A 184 -9.94 16.71 13.10
C GLY A 184 -8.41 16.80 13.02
N THR A 185 -7.69 15.73 13.36
CA THR A 185 -6.20 15.75 13.42
C THR A 185 -5.58 14.33 13.36
N THR A 186 -4.36 14.19 12.82
CA THR A 186 -3.60 12.91 12.85
C THR A 186 -3.09 12.52 14.24
N ASN A 187 -3.26 13.40 15.23
CA ASN A 187 -2.84 13.19 16.62
C ASN A 187 -3.59 12.02 17.28
N LEU A 188 -4.76 11.65 16.75
CA LEU A 188 -5.61 10.55 17.23
C LEU A 188 -5.34 9.22 16.51
N TRP A 189 -4.58 9.26 15.41
CA TRP A 189 -4.36 8.10 14.53
C TRP A 189 -3.04 8.23 13.76
N PRO A 190 -1.88 8.23 14.45
CA PRO A 190 -0.60 8.16 13.76
C PRO A 190 -0.56 6.92 12.88
N TYR A 191 -0.09 7.11 11.65
CA TYR A 191 0.24 6.02 10.75
C TYR A 191 1.67 6.17 10.25
N LYS A 192 2.31 5.04 9.99
CA LYS A 192 3.65 4.97 9.41
C LYS A 192 3.72 3.79 8.46
N PHE A 193 4.56 3.93 7.44
CA PHE A 193 4.92 2.84 6.55
C PHE A 193 6.32 2.37 6.89
N ALA A 194 6.51 1.06 6.91
CA ALA A 194 7.83 0.47 7.03
C ALA A 194 8.58 0.53 5.69
N ASP A 195 9.87 0.25 5.76
CA ASP A 195 10.69 0.02 4.58
C ASP A 195 10.18 -1.17 3.77
N CYS A 196 10.63 -1.24 2.51
CA CYS A 196 10.20 -2.28 1.59
C CYS A 196 10.60 -3.67 2.09
N LEU A 197 9.62 -4.54 2.31
CA LEU A 197 9.82 -5.95 2.61
C LEU A 197 9.84 -6.73 1.30
N GLN A 198 10.90 -7.50 1.08
CA GLN A 198 11.05 -8.44 -0.03
C GLN A 198 10.61 -9.84 0.40
N VAL A 199 9.61 -10.41 -0.25
CA VAL A 199 9.14 -11.78 -0.03
C VAL A 199 9.55 -12.63 -1.22
N VAL A 200 10.53 -13.51 -0.99
CA VAL A 200 11.05 -14.43 -1.99
C VAL A 200 10.06 -15.57 -2.17
N GLY A 201 9.46 -15.63 -3.35
CA GLY A 201 8.52 -16.68 -3.75
C GLY A 201 8.76 -17.12 -5.18
N GLU A 202 7.75 -17.74 -5.78
CA GLU A 202 7.75 -18.18 -7.16
C GLU A 202 7.22 -17.09 -8.11
N GLY A 203 7.58 -17.18 -9.39
CA GLY A 203 7.10 -16.28 -10.44
C GLY A 203 7.80 -14.91 -10.49
N ASP A 204 7.26 -14.04 -11.33
CA ASP A 204 7.76 -12.68 -11.52
C ASP A 204 7.51 -11.83 -10.26
N LEU A 205 8.41 -10.88 -9.99
CA LEU A 205 8.29 -9.99 -8.84
C LEU A 205 7.09 -9.05 -9.01
N ILE A 206 6.12 -9.15 -8.10
CA ILE A 206 5.09 -8.13 -7.92
C ILE A 206 5.66 -7.02 -7.04
N ASP A 207 6.11 -5.93 -7.67
CA ASP A 207 6.78 -4.84 -6.97
C ASP A 207 5.81 -3.70 -6.60
N TYR A 208 5.30 -3.71 -5.38
CA TYR A 208 4.50 -2.60 -4.84
C TYR A 208 5.40 -1.42 -4.42
N CYS A 209 6.70 -1.64 -4.19
CA CYS A 209 7.61 -0.66 -3.62
C CYS A 209 8.22 0.30 -4.64
N ASN A 210 8.44 -0.15 -5.87
CA ASN A 210 9.07 0.69 -6.88
C ASN A 210 8.08 1.05 -7.99
N PRO A 211 8.16 2.26 -8.54
CA PRO A 211 7.39 2.58 -9.73
C PRO A 211 7.83 1.66 -10.87
N SER A 212 6.87 1.04 -11.54
CA SER A 212 7.12 0.21 -12.71
C SER A 212 6.79 0.98 -13.98
N LEU A 213 7.55 0.74 -15.05
CA LEU A 213 7.21 1.22 -16.39
C LEU A 213 5.85 0.71 -16.86
N ALA A 214 5.45 -0.49 -16.42
CA ALA A 214 4.15 -1.06 -16.70
C ALA A 214 3.45 -1.49 -15.41
N VAL A 215 2.19 -1.09 -15.23
CA VAL A 215 1.36 -1.51 -14.09
C VAL A 215 0.12 -2.22 -14.63
N LEU A 216 -0.17 -3.40 -14.06
CA LEU A 216 -1.33 -4.23 -14.38
C LEU A 216 -2.44 -3.99 -13.36
N ASN A 217 -3.69 -3.95 -13.82
CA ASN A 217 -4.87 -3.87 -12.97
C ASN A 217 -6.06 -4.64 -13.61
N PRO A 218 -6.54 -5.73 -12.97
CA PRO A 218 -6.02 -6.33 -11.74
C PRO A 218 -4.61 -6.94 -11.92
N VAL A 219 -3.86 -7.12 -10.83
CA VAL A 219 -2.53 -7.77 -10.88
C VAL A 219 -2.67 -9.28 -11.14
N LYS A 220 -3.80 -9.84 -10.70
CA LYS A 220 -4.17 -11.24 -10.87
C LYS A 220 -5.43 -11.30 -11.71
N ALA A 221 -5.34 -11.99 -12.82
CA ALA A 221 -6.31 -11.97 -13.88
C ALA A 221 -6.62 -13.38 -14.37
N LEU A 222 -7.90 -13.68 -14.63
CA LEU A 222 -8.26 -14.75 -15.55
C LEU A 222 -8.17 -14.22 -16.98
N ASP A 223 -7.99 -15.12 -17.96
CA ASP A 223 -8.00 -14.72 -19.37
C ASP A 223 -9.36 -14.17 -19.85
N ASN A 224 -10.39 -14.35 -19.03
CA ASN A 224 -11.73 -13.87 -19.25
C ASN A 224 -12.05 -12.54 -18.54
N ASP A 225 -11.13 -12.00 -17.76
CA ASP A 225 -11.29 -10.71 -17.09
C ASP A 225 -10.90 -9.53 -18.01
N TYR A 226 -11.38 -8.33 -17.69
CA TYR A 226 -10.89 -7.11 -18.33
C TYR A 226 -9.57 -6.71 -17.69
N GLU A 227 -8.55 -6.50 -18.51
CA GLU A 227 -7.24 -6.09 -18.08
C GLU A 227 -6.96 -4.64 -18.44
N SER A 228 -6.43 -3.88 -17.48
CA SER A 228 -5.91 -2.54 -17.69
C SER A 228 -4.40 -2.54 -17.53
N ILE A 229 -3.70 -2.05 -18.55
CA ILE A 229 -2.24 -1.90 -18.54
C ILE A 229 -1.92 -0.42 -18.67
N THR A 230 -1.21 0.10 -17.69
CA THR A 230 -0.67 1.46 -17.70
C THR A 230 0.81 1.42 -18.07
N PHE A 231 1.23 2.25 -19.03
CA PHE A 231 2.61 2.56 -19.34
C PHE A 231 2.96 3.95 -18.77
N ASP A 232 3.91 4.01 -17.84
CA ASP A 232 4.35 5.25 -17.21
C ASP A 232 5.76 5.63 -17.67
N ASN A 233 5.83 6.46 -18.71
CA ASN A 233 7.08 6.92 -19.28
C ASN A 233 7.72 8.09 -18.49
N THR A 234 7.22 8.37 -17.27
CA THR A 234 7.81 9.33 -16.34
C THR A 234 8.72 8.65 -15.30
N VAL A 235 8.64 7.32 -15.17
CA VAL A 235 9.41 6.53 -14.20
C VAL A 235 10.89 6.48 -14.54
N VAL A 236 11.20 6.19 -15.80
CA VAL A 236 12.54 6.21 -16.37
C VAL A 236 12.44 6.75 -17.80
N GLU A 237 13.48 7.44 -18.24
CA GLU A 237 13.56 7.93 -19.62
C GLU A 237 13.68 6.74 -20.59
N THR A 238 12.61 6.48 -21.33
CA THR A 238 12.59 5.45 -22.39
C THR A 238 12.76 6.09 -23.77
N ALA A 239 13.03 5.25 -24.78
CA ALA A 239 13.07 5.68 -26.18
C ALA A 239 11.72 6.25 -26.69
N LEU A 240 10.62 6.01 -25.97
CA LEU A 240 9.29 6.54 -26.30
C LEU A 240 9.00 7.92 -25.69
N LYS A 241 9.97 8.56 -25.02
CA LYS A 241 9.77 9.88 -24.38
C LYS A 241 9.35 10.93 -25.41
N GLY A 242 8.29 11.68 -25.10
CA GLY A 242 7.73 12.72 -25.98
C GLY A 242 6.93 12.20 -27.17
N GLN A 243 6.72 10.88 -27.29
CA GLN A 243 5.79 10.31 -28.26
C GLN A 243 4.35 10.49 -27.74
N ASN A 244 3.48 11.09 -28.56
CA ASN A 244 2.08 11.35 -28.19
C ASN A 244 1.13 10.19 -28.53
N GLU A 245 1.59 9.23 -29.33
CA GLU A 245 0.81 8.06 -29.74
C GLU A 245 1.59 6.80 -29.42
N ILE A 246 1.18 6.15 -28.33
CA ILE A 246 1.73 4.88 -27.87
C ILE A 246 0.75 3.75 -28.17
N TYR A 247 1.28 2.60 -28.58
CA TYR A 247 0.51 1.42 -28.95
C TYR A 247 1.00 0.20 -28.20
N PHE A 248 0.05 -0.61 -27.74
CA PHE A 248 0.29 -1.93 -27.18
C PHE A 248 0.62 -2.94 -28.29
N CYS A 249 1.71 -3.67 -28.14
CA CYS A 249 2.12 -4.74 -29.02
C CYS A 249 2.29 -6.02 -28.20
N GLY A 250 1.41 -7.00 -28.39
CA GLY A 250 1.37 -8.20 -27.55
C GLY A 250 1.37 -9.49 -28.36
N THR A 251 1.90 -10.54 -27.75
CA THR A 251 1.79 -11.93 -28.20
C THR A 251 1.14 -12.73 -27.09
N ALA A 252 -0.05 -13.27 -27.32
CA ALA A 252 -0.73 -14.13 -26.37
C ALA A 252 -0.35 -15.59 -26.61
N HIS A 253 -0.07 -16.31 -25.53
CA HIS A 253 0.26 -17.73 -25.53
C HIS A 253 -0.96 -18.52 -25.05
N THR A 254 -1.27 -19.62 -25.72
CA THR A 254 -2.45 -20.41 -25.44
C THR A 254 -2.11 -21.75 -24.79
N SER A 255 -3.07 -22.36 -24.10
CA SER A 255 -2.90 -23.67 -23.46
C SER A 255 -2.64 -24.82 -24.44
N ASP A 256 -3.02 -24.66 -25.72
CA ASP A 256 -2.70 -25.59 -26.81
C ASP A 256 -1.36 -25.28 -27.51
N GLY A 257 -0.54 -24.39 -26.94
CA GLY A 257 0.82 -24.10 -27.38
C GLY A 257 0.91 -23.23 -28.63
N LYS A 258 -0.12 -22.41 -28.91
CA LYS A 258 -0.12 -21.45 -30.02
C LYS A 258 0.18 -20.05 -29.53
N ASP A 259 0.81 -19.28 -30.40
CA ASP A 259 1.05 -17.86 -30.20
C ASP A 259 0.15 -17.04 -31.12
N ILE A 260 -0.49 -16.01 -30.56
CA ILE A 260 -1.34 -15.09 -31.29
C ILE A 260 -0.79 -13.67 -31.12
N GLU A 261 -0.17 -13.14 -32.17
CA GLU A 261 0.42 -11.81 -32.16
C GLU A 261 -0.59 -10.74 -32.59
N VAL A 262 -0.68 -9.66 -31.81
CA VAL A 262 -1.38 -8.42 -32.13
C VAL A 262 -0.44 -7.25 -31.84
N CYS A 263 0.30 -6.85 -32.89
CA CYS A 263 1.29 -5.76 -32.82
C CYS A 263 1.02 -4.62 -33.83
N ALA A 264 -0.13 -4.61 -34.49
CA ALA A 264 -0.47 -3.58 -35.46
C ALA A 264 -0.81 -2.25 -34.77
N GLN A 265 -0.22 -1.12 -35.20
CA GLN A 265 -0.47 0.23 -34.67
C GLN A 265 -1.80 0.80 -35.20
N ASN A 266 -2.92 0.34 -34.65
CA ASN A 266 -4.26 0.73 -35.05
C ASN A 266 -5.10 1.18 -33.85
N ALA A 267 -6.39 1.48 -34.07
CA ALA A 267 -7.26 1.97 -33.01
C ALA A 267 -7.47 0.97 -31.85
N ALA A 268 -7.33 -0.33 -32.09
CA ALA A 268 -7.49 -1.34 -31.04
C ALA A 268 -6.30 -1.37 -30.09
N SER A 269 -5.08 -1.20 -30.58
CA SER A 269 -3.84 -1.22 -29.79
C SER A 269 -3.43 0.16 -29.25
N LYS A 270 -4.03 1.25 -29.76
CA LYS A 270 -3.69 2.60 -29.32
C LYS A 270 -4.03 2.80 -27.84
N MET A 271 -3.05 3.23 -27.06
CA MET A 271 -3.23 3.57 -25.66
C MET A 271 -3.76 5.00 -25.52
N THR A 272 -4.55 5.23 -24.48
CA THR A 272 -5.10 6.54 -24.12
C THR A 272 -4.15 7.24 -23.15
N GLU A 273 -3.74 8.47 -23.47
CA GLU A 273 -2.98 9.28 -22.51
C GLU A 273 -3.89 9.71 -21.35
N THR A 274 -3.56 9.31 -20.13
CA THR A 274 -4.33 9.62 -18.92
C THR A 274 -3.73 10.79 -18.13
N GLN A 275 -2.42 10.96 -18.24
CA GLN A 275 -1.62 12.08 -17.72
C GLN A 275 -0.44 12.31 -18.67
N PRO A 276 0.24 13.47 -18.63
CA PRO A 276 1.39 13.72 -19.49
C PRO A 276 2.42 12.58 -19.43
N ASN A 277 2.68 11.94 -20.57
CA ASN A 277 3.57 10.77 -20.71
C ASN A 277 3.15 9.51 -19.92
N LYS A 278 1.87 9.40 -19.53
CA LYS A 278 1.27 8.19 -18.97
C LYS A 278 0.12 7.72 -19.83
N PHE A 279 0.17 6.46 -20.25
CA PHE A 279 -0.76 5.90 -21.21
C PHE A 279 -1.43 4.66 -20.62
N GLN A 280 -2.68 4.42 -20.94
CA GLN A 280 -3.43 3.25 -20.48
C GLN A 280 -4.19 2.61 -21.63
N ILE A 281 -4.23 1.29 -21.64
CA ILE A 281 -5.17 0.51 -22.44
C ILE A 281 -5.97 -0.41 -21.50
N THR A 282 -7.27 -0.53 -21.77
CA THR A 282 -8.13 -1.52 -21.11
C THR A 282 -8.74 -2.39 -22.19
N PHE A 283 -8.58 -3.71 -22.09
CA PHE A 283 -9.05 -4.65 -23.08
C PHE A 283 -9.48 -5.97 -22.45
N TRP A 284 -10.36 -6.70 -23.13
CA TRP A 284 -10.68 -8.08 -22.79
C TRP A 284 -9.76 -9.00 -23.59
N PRO A 285 -8.83 -9.76 -22.97
CA PRO A 285 -7.78 -10.49 -23.67
C PRO A 285 -8.31 -11.43 -24.75
N ARG A 286 -9.31 -12.25 -24.43
CA ARG A 286 -9.92 -13.19 -25.40
C ARG A 286 -10.40 -12.50 -26.68
N LYS A 287 -11.06 -11.35 -26.55
CA LYS A 287 -11.52 -10.57 -27.72
C LYS A 287 -10.38 -9.87 -28.44
N PHE A 288 -9.43 -9.30 -27.70
CA PHE A 288 -8.30 -8.57 -28.27
C PHE A 288 -7.43 -9.47 -29.14
N PHE A 289 -7.14 -10.69 -28.66
CA PHE A 289 -6.37 -11.70 -29.39
C PHE A 289 -7.24 -12.63 -30.25
N ASN A 290 -8.54 -12.38 -30.38
CA ASN A 290 -9.47 -13.22 -31.14
C ASN A 290 -9.34 -14.71 -30.81
N ALA A 291 -9.24 -15.03 -29.51
CA ALA A 291 -9.10 -16.39 -29.02
C ALA A 291 -10.32 -17.24 -29.40
N ALA A 292 -10.08 -18.46 -29.89
CA ALA A 292 -11.17 -19.35 -30.30
C ALA A 292 -11.99 -19.83 -29.10
N ALA A 293 -13.25 -20.23 -29.36
CA ALA A 293 -14.08 -20.84 -28.32
C ALA A 293 -13.42 -22.11 -27.77
N GLY A 294 -13.28 -22.21 -26.45
CA GLY A 294 -12.60 -23.33 -25.77
C GLY A 294 -11.08 -23.22 -25.71
N GLN A 295 -10.47 -22.23 -26.36
CA GLN A 295 -9.05 -21.91 -26.19
C GLN A 295 -8.87 -21.03 -24.95
N THR A 296 -7.81 -21.28 -24.19
CA THR A 296 -7.45 -20.50 -22.99
C THR A 296 -6.11 -19.83 -23.21
N LEU A 297 -6.00 -18.55 -22.84
CA LEU A 297 -4.73 -17.84 -22.82
C LEU A 297 -4.02 -18.11 -21.49
N THR A 298 -2.74 -18.45 -21.54
CA THR A 298 -1.92 -18.72 -20.36
C THR A 298 -1.07 -17.52 -19.96
N SER A 299 -0.60 -16.75 -20.94
CA SER A 299 0.19 -15.54 -20.71
C SER A 299 0.16 -14.61 -21.93
N ILE A 300 0.60 -13.37 -21.73
CA ILE A 300 0.85 -12.39 -22.79
C ILE A 300 2.25 -11.81 -22.59
N ASP A 301 3.08 -11.91 -23.61
CA ASP A 301 4.34 -11.17 -23.71
C ASP A 301 4.08 -9.88 -24.51
N TYR A 302 4.41 -8.72 -23.94
CA TYR A 302 4.04 -7.44 -24.54
C TYR A 302 5.10 -6.34 -24.44
N PHE A 303 4.92 -5.34 -25.30
CA PHE A 303 5.76 -4.16 -25.43
C PHE A 303 4.91 -2.93 -25.72
N PHE A 304 5.51 -1.77 -25.50
CA PHE A 304 4.96 -0.49 -25.95
C PHE A 304 5.73 0.00 -27.16
N THR A 305 5.01 0.57 -28.11
CA THR A 305 5.58 1.04 -29.38
C THR A 305 5.09 2.44 -29.73
N ASN A 306 5.86 3.15 -30.55
CA ASN A 306 5.40 4.39 -31.18
C ASN A 306 4.49 4.08 -32.39
N LYS A 307 3.99 5.13 -33.05
CA LYS A 307 3.01 5.03 -34.15
C LYS A 307 3.43 4.19 -35.36
N ASP A 308 4.73 4.16 -35.68
CA ASP A 308 5.24 3.39 -36.82
C ASP A 308 5.78 2.02 -36.42
N GLY A 309 5.73 1.68 -35.12
CA GLY A 309 6.21 0.40 -34.59
C GLY A 309 7.74 0.25 -34.59
N THR A 310 8.49 1.29 -34.95
CA THR A 310 9.97 1.22 -35.08
C THR A 310 10.68 1.33 -33.74
N ILE A 311 10.08 2.02 -32.78
CA ILE A 311 10.59 2.14 -31.41
C ILE A 311 9.78 1.22 -30.52
N LYS A 312 10.47 0.43 -29.71
CA LYS A 312 9.88 -0.58 -28.84
C LYS A 312 10.49 -0.49 -27.44
N VAL A 313 9.66 -0.56 -26.42
CA VAL A 313 10.07 -0.55 -25.00
C VAL A 313 9.50 -1.78 -24.32
N GLY A 314 10.39 -2.59 -23.75
CA GLY A 314 10.09 -3.78 -22.97
C GLY A 314 10.39 -3.61 -21.48
N TYR A 315 10.37 -4.73 -20.76
CA TYR A 315 10.57 -4.79 -19.32
C TYR A 315 11.88 -4.11 -18.90
N GLY A 316 11.81 -3.25 -17.89
CA GLY A 316 12.97 -2.51 -17.39
C GLY A 316 13.64 -1.59 -18.43
N ASN A 317 12.92 -1.16 -19.47
CA ASN A 317 13.46 -0.42 -20.61
C ASN A 317 14.49 -1.23 -21.43
N THR A 318 14.25 -2.54 -21.58
CA THR A 318 15.08 -3.45 -22.36
C THR A 318 14.33 -4.01 -23.58
N ASP A 319 14.98 -4.88 -24.35
CA ASP A 319 14.38 -5.62 -25.46
C ASP A 319 13.57 -6.85 -25.01
N ALA A 320 13.59 -7.19 -23.72
CA ALA A 320 12.78 -8.28 -23.17
C ALA A 320 11.31 -7.84 -23.01
N PRO A 321 10.31 -8.68 -23.32
CA PRO A 321 8.91 -8.32 -23.15
C PRO A 321 8.56 -8.12 -21.67
N PHE A 322 7.58 -7.26 -21.42
CA PHE A 322 6.79 -7.37 -20.19
C PHE A 322 5.94 -8.63 -20.27
N LYS A 323 5.62 -9.22 -19.13
CA LYS A 323 4.83 -10.45 -19.06
C LYS A 323 3.61 -10.28 -18.17
N LEU A 324 2.46 -10.73 -18.68
CA LEU A 324 1.23 -10.92 -17.93
C LEU A 324 0.93 -12.42 -17.92
N ASN A 325 0.81 -13.02 -16.74
CA ASN A 325 0.43 -14.42 -16.59
C ASN A 325 -1.02 -14.49 -16.11
N PHE A 326 -1.83 -15.35 -16.73
CA PHE A 326 -3.18 -15.61 -16.26
C PHE A 326 -3.16 -16.70 -15.19
N VAL A 327 -3.91 -16.50 -14.11
CA VAL A 327 -4.02 -17.50 -13.05
C VAL A 327 -4.94 -18.62 -13.55
N CYS A 328 -4.51 -19.88 -13.43
CA CYS A 328 -5.41 -21.01 -13.68
C CYS A 328 -6.41 -21.13 -12.51
N GLU A 329 -7.69 -21.39 -12.81
CA GLU A 329 -8.67 -21.78 -11.80
C GLU A 329 -8.30 -23.10 -11.10
#